data_AF-E9GV39-F1
#
_entry.id   AF-E9GV39-F1
#
_cell.length_a   1.000
_cell.length_b   1.000
_cell.length_c   1.000
_cell.angle_alpha   90.00
_cell.angle_beta   90.00
_cell.angle_gamma   90.00
#
_symmetry.space_group_name_H-M   'P 1'
#
loop_
_entity.id
_entity.type
_entity.pdbx_description
1 polymer ?
#
loop_
_entity_poly.entity_id
_entity_poly.type
_entity_poly.pdbx_seq_one_letter_code
_entity_poly.pdbx_strand_id
1 'polypeptide(L)'
;MPQFEYTIPTLIDLIGQRSWLIFHLLRCISREIEWMQFESSHWEKFEDYRFLRDIINGLEVVNDSAERGVKLITDFRNVVHDEEQQQFLVQFVENHRQQVSFNRRKQQLG
;
A
#
# COMPACT_ATOMS: atom_id res chain seq x y z
N MET A 1 -19.48 11.19 24.09
CA MET A 1 -18.40 10.55 23.30
C MET A 1 -18.19 11.40 22.06
N PRO A 2 -16.98 11.91 21.79
CA PRO A 2 -16.73 12.64 20.55
C PRO A 2 -16.87 11.67 19.37
N GLN A 3 -17.67 12.07 18.38
CA GLN A 3 -17.78 11.36 17.12
C GLN A 3 -16.53 11.71 16.30
N PHE A 4 -15.58 10.79 16.24
CA PHE A 4 -14.50 10.90 15.26
C PHE A 4 -15.10 10.62 13.89
N GLU A 5 -15.20 11.64 13.04
CA GLU A 5 -15.43 11.43 11.61
C GLU A 5 -14.24 10.67 11.05
N TYR A 6 -14.41 9.36 10.85
CA TYR A 6 -13.46 8.53 10.12
C TYR A 6 -13.63 8.82 8.64
N THR A 7 -12.85 9.76 8.12
CA THR A 7 -12.67 9.92 6.68
C THR A 7 -11.71 8.84 6.20
N ILE A 8 -12.08 8.15 5.13
CA ILE A 8 -11.18 7.19 4.49
C ILE A 8 -10.08 8.01 3.81
N PRO A 9 -8.79 7.79 4.15
CA PRO A 9 -7.71 8.52 3.53
C PRO A 9 -7.67 8.23 2.03
N THR A 10 -7.54 9.28 1.26
CA THR A 10 -7.30 9.24 -0.18
C THR A 10 -5.80 9.16 -0.46
N LEU A 11 -5.41 8.88 -1.71
CA LEU A 11 -3.99 8.71 -2.05
C LEU A 11 -3.17 9.99 -1.78
N ILE A 12 -3.78 11.17 -1.93
CA ILE A 12 -3.11 12.45 -1.67
C ILE A 12 -2.73 12.60 -0.18
N ASP A 13 -3.52 12.02 0.72
CA ASP A 13 -3.27 12.06 2.16
C ASP A 13 -2.04 11.23 2.57
N LEU A 14 -1.58 10.33 1.67
CA LEU A 14 -0.39 9.51 1.85
C LEU A 14 0.87 10.17 1.25
N ILE A 15 0.74 11.29 0.54
CA ILE A 15 1.87 12.03 -0.02
C ILE A 15 2.43 12.97 1.05
N GLY A 16 3.68 12.73 1.46
CA GLY A 16 4.38 13.54 2.45
C GLY A 16 5.75 14.01 1.97
N GLN A 17 6.49 14.66 2.87
CA GLN A 17 7.83 15.21 2.56
C GLN A 17 8.81 14.18 2.00
N ARG A 18 8.64 12.90 2.37
CA ARG A 18 9.51 11.79 1.93
C ARG A 18 9.02 11.05 0.70
N SER A 19 7.83 11.34 0.17
CA SER A 19 7.31 10.64 -1.01
C SER A 19 8.19 10.83 -2.25
N TRP A 20 8.93 11.94 -2.31
CA TRP A 20 9.95 12.19 -3.33
C TRP A 20 11.15 11.22 -3.29
N LEU A 21 11.36 10.50 -2.19
CA LEU A 21 12.49 9.58 -2.06
C LEU A 21 12.46 8.47 -3.11
N ILE A 22 11.26 8.03 -3.54
CA ILE A 22 11.12 6.96 -4.52
C ILE A 22 11.80 7.32 -5.85
N PHE A 23 11.64 8.55 -6.33
CA PHE A 23 12.28 9.02 -7.56
C PHE A 23 13.81 9.07 -7.42
N HIS A 24 14.32 9.47 -6.25
CA HIS A 24 15.76 9.45 -5.98
C HIS A 24 16.34 8.03 -5.95
N LEU A 25 15.63 7.09 -5.30
CA LEU A 25 16.05 5.68 -5.20
C LEU A 25 16.04 4.97 -6.56
N LEU A 26 15.05 5.29 -7.39
CA LEU A 26 14.95 4.78 -8.76
C LEU A 26 15.85 5.53 -9.74
N ARG A 27 16.64 6.49 -9.24
CA ARG A 27 17.58 7.33 -10.01
C ARG A 27 16.91 8.14 -11.13
N CYS A 28 15.64 8.49 -10.96
CA CYS A 28 14.94 9.37 -11.88
C CYS A 28 15.50 10.79 -11.77
N ILE A 29 16.12 11.31 -12.83
CA ILE A 29 16.56 12.70 -12.90
C ILE A 29 15.40 13.63 -13.25
N SER A 30 15.54 14.94 -12.97
CA SER A 30 14.44 15.91 -13.16
C SER A 30 13.84 15.95 -14.58
N ARG A 31 14.61 15.58 -15.62
CA ARG A 31 14.11 15.46 -17.00
C ARG A 31 13.18 14.26 -17.20
N GLU A 32 13.43 13.16 -16.49
CA GLU A 32 12.67 11.91 -16.58
C GLU A 32 11.35 11.95 -15.80
N ILE A 33 11.01 13.09 -15.19
CA ILE A 33 9.76 13.33 -14.45
C ILE A 33 8.98 14.54 -14.96
N GLU A 34 9.39 15.16 -16.07
CA GLU A 34 8.68 16.31 -16.66
C GLU A 34 7.23 15.97 -17.03
N TRP A 35 6.95 14.70 -17.36
CA TRP A 35 5.61 14.20 -17.63
C TRP A 35 4.64 14.43 -16.46
N MET A 36 5.13 14.53 -15.22
CA MET A 36 4.30 14.82 -14.04
C MET A 36 3.66 16.22 -14.05
N GLN A 37 4.16 17.13 -14.89
CA GLN A 37 3.59 18.48 -15.05
C GLN A 37 2.34 18.49 -15.95
N PHE A 38 2.10 17.40 -16.68
CA PHE A 38 0.95 17.24 -17.57
C PHE A 38 -0.15 16.43 -16.89
N GLU A 39 -1.38 16.53 -17.39
CA GLU A 39 -2.47 15.69 -16.91
C GLU A 39 -2.18 14.21 -17.13
N SER A 40 -2.66 13.36 -16.21
CA SER A 40 -2.46 11.90 -16.25
C SER A 40 -2.96 11.24 -17.53
N SER A 41 -3.97 11.83 -18.18
CA SER A 41 -4.48 11.43 -19.50
C SER A 41 -3.41 11.45 -20.60
N HIS A 42 -2.33 12.20 -20.41
CA HIS A 42 -1.23 12.36 -21.37
C HIS A 42 0.01 11.55 -21.03
N TRP A 43 0.11 10.99 -19.82
CA TRP A 43 1.34 10.36 -19.32
C TRP A 43 1.82 9.20 -20.20
N GLU A 44 0.90 8.41 -20.74
CA GLU A 44 1.23 7.30 -21.66
C GLU A 44 1.96 7.73 -22.94
N LYS A 45 1.96 9.02 -23.28
CA LYS A 45 2.70 9.54 -24.44
C LYS A 45 4.20 9.68 -24.16
N PHE A 46 4.59 9.80 -22.89
CA PHE A 46 5.97 10.02 -22.47
C PHE A 46 6.71 8.70 -22.26
N GLU A 47 7.91 8.58 -22.83
CA GLU A 47 8.73 7.38 -22.72
C GLU A 47 9.20 7.14 -21.28
N ASP A 48 9.63 8.20 -20.59
CA ASP A 48 10.11 8.12 -19.21
C ASP A 48 9.02 7.64 -18.25
N TYR A 49 7.77 8.05 -18.48
CA TYR A 49 6.63 7.54 -17.71
C TYR A 49 6.45 6.04 -17.93
N ARG A 50 6.44 5.58 -19.19
CA ARG A 50 6.27 4.15 -19.51
C ARG A 50 7.40 3.32 -18.90
N PHE A 51 8.64 3.79 -18.99
CA PHE A 51 9.80 3.16 -18.38
C PHE A 51 9.66 3.05 -16.85
N LEU A 52 9.33 4.15 -16.18
CA LEU A 52 9.14 4.16 -14.73
C LEU A 52 7.97 3.26 -14.30
N ARG A 53 6.85 3.31 -15.04
CA ARG A 53 5.68 2.45 -14.80
C ARG A 53 6.06 0.98 -14.87
N ASP A 54 6.86 0.59 -15.86
CA ASP A 54 7.29 -0.80 -16.03
C ASP A 54 8.23 -1.25 -14.89
N ILE A 55 9.10 -0.35 -14.39
CA ILE A 55 9.90 -0.61 -13.18
C ILE A 55 8.98 -0.83 -11.97
N ILE A 56 8.03 0.08 -11.72
CA ILE A 56 7.12 0.01 -10.57
C ILE A 56 6.25 -1.24 -10.65
N ASN A 57 5.74 -1.60 -11.82
CA ASN A 57 4.96 -2.82 -12.02
C ASN A 57 5.79 -4.10 -11.80
N GLY A 58 7.11 -4.02 -12.01
CA GLY A 58 8.04 -5.10 -11.70
C GLY A 58 8.39 -5.23 -10.21
N LEU A 59 8.06 -4.24 -9.38
CA LEU A 59 8.25 -4.34 -7.93
C LEU A 59 7.18 -5.26 -7.34
N GLU A 60 7.62 -6.42 -6.82
CA GLU A 60 6.73 -7.35 -6.14
C GLU A 60 6.24 -6.74 -4.81
N VAL A 61 4.98 -6.27 -4.75
CA VAL A 61 4.37 -5.68 -3.54
C VAL A 61 3.96 -6.76 -2.52
N VAL A 62 4.74 -7.85 -2.43
CA VAL A 62 4.53 -8.92 -1.44
C VAL A 62 4.87 -8.45 -0.03
N ASN A 63 5.84 -7.54 0.10
CA ASN A 63 6.41 -7.21 1.40
C ASN A 63 5.45 -6.37 2.27
N ASP A 64 4.71 -5.43 1.68
CA ASP A 64 3.89 -4.48 2.45
C ASP A 64 2.64 -5.13 3.09
N SER A 65 2.13 -6.21 2.49
CA SER A 65 1.04 -7.01 3.07
C SER A 65 1.55 -8.06 4.06
N ALA A 66 2.73 -8.64 3.80
CA ALA A 66 3.38 -9.57 4.73
C ALA A 66 3.86 -8.86 6.01
N GLU A 67 4.56 -7.73 5.89
CA GLU A 67 5.02 -6.90 7.02
C GLU A 67 3.84 -6.41 7.86
N ARG A 68 2.72 -6.02 7.22
CA ARG A 68 1.51 -5.63 7.95
C ARG A 68 0.90 -6.79 8.73
N GLY A 69 0.91 -8.00 8.16
CA GLY A 69 0.45 -9.21 8.86
C GLY A 69 1.35 -9.57 10.05
N VAL A 70 2.67 -9.54 9.85
CA VAL A 70 3.66 -9.79 10.91
C VAL A 70 3.55 -8.74 12.01
N LYS A 71 3.39 -7.46 11.66
CA LYS A 71 3.19 -6.38 12.63
C LYS A 71 1.90 -6.56 13.43
N LEU A 72 0.79 -6.92 12.77
CA LEU A 72 -0.46 -7.19 13.46
C LEU A 72 -0.32 -8.33 14.47
N ILE A 73 0.31 -9.45 14.07
CA ILE A 73 0.57 -10.57 14.97
C ILE A 73 1.49 -10.15 16.13
N THR A 74 2.52 -9.35 15.85
CA THR A 74 3.49 -8.87 16.86
C THR A 74 2.84 -7.92 17.87
N ASP A 75 2.02 -6.98 17.41
CA ASP A 75 1.36 -5.98 18.26
C ASP A 75 0.36 -6.65 19.22
N PHE A 76 -0.32 -7.71 18.78
CA PHE A 76 -1.28 -8.46 19.59
C PHE A 76 -0.67 -9.63 20.37
N ARG A 77 0.61 -9.96 20.17
CA ARG A 77 1.30 -11.05 20.88
C ARG A 77 1.28 -10.88 22.40
N ASN A 78 1.32 -9.64 22.90
CA ASN A 78 1.33 -9.36 24.33
C ASN A 78 -0.05 -9.48 24.99
N VAL A 79 -1.12 -9.63 24.20
CA VAL A 79 -2.51 -9.78 24.67
C VAL A 79 -2.87 -11.25 24.88
N VAL A 80 -2.10 -12.18 24.30
CA VAL A 80 -2.34 -13.61 24.37
C VAL A 80 -1.37 -14.27 25.37
N HIS A 81 -1.92 -15.03 26.30
CA HIS A 81 -1.18 -15.58 27.45
C HIS A 81 -0.80 -17.05 27.30
N ASP A 82 -1.42 -17.76 26.36
CA ASP A 82 -1.16 -19.17 26.07
C ASP A 82 -1.03 -19.43 24.55
N GLU A 83 -0.52 -20.61 24.21
CA GLU A 83 -0.24 -21.01 22.82
C GLU A 83 -1.52 -21.23 21.99
N GLU A 84 -2.63 -21.61 22.63
CA GLU A 84 -3.91 -21.84 21.95
C GLU A 84 -4.48 -20.51 21.45
N GLN A 85 -4.45 -19.47 22.30
CA GLN A 85 -4.81 -18.10 21.95
C GLN A 85 -3.89 -17.51 20.87
N GLN A 86 -2.59 -17.87 20.86
CA GLN A 86 -1.69 -17.48 19.78
C GLN A 86 -2.07 -18.11 18.44
N GLN A 87 -2.45 -19.39 18.42
CA GLN A 87 -2.93 -20.03 17.20
C GLN A 87 -4.23 -19.40 16.70
N PHE A 88 -5.16 -19.06 17.60
CA PHE A 88 -6.38 -18.34 17.25
C PHE A 88 -6.09 -16.95 16.67
N LEU A 89 -5.14 -16.22 17.25
CA LEU A 89 -4.74 -14.90 16.75
C LEU A 89 -4.23 -15.00 15.31
N VAL A 90 -3.35 -15.96 15.00
CA VAL A 90 -2.81 -16.15 13.64
C VAL A 90 -3.93 -16.49 12.65
N GLN A 91 -4.84 -17.40 13.00
CA GLN A 91 -5.98 -17.76 12.14
C GLN A 91 -6.93 -16.59 11.92
N PHE A 92 -7.16 -15.77 12.95
CA PHE A 92 -7.99 -14.58 12.85
C PHE A 92 -7.37 -13.53 11.91
N VAL A 93 -6.06 -13.27 12.05
CA VAL A 93 -5.33 -12.35 11.17
C VAL A 93 -5.40 -12.81 9.71
N GLU A 94 -5.22 -14.10 9.45
CA GLU A 94 -5.32 -14.66 8.10
C GLU A 94 -6.74 -14.56 7.53
N ASN A 95 -7.77 -14.87 8.30
CA ASN A 95 -9.16 -14.71 7.87
C ASN A 95 -9.50 -13.24 7.57
N HIS A 96 -9.07 -12.31 8.42
CA HIS A 96 -9.25 -10.89 8.19
C HIS A 96 -8.53 -10.44 6.89
N ARG A 97 -7.31 -10.93 6.64
CA ARG A 97 -6.56 -10.67 5.40
C ARG A 97 -7.31 -11.14 4.15
N GLN A 98 -7.91 -12.33 4.20
CA GLN A 98 -8.70 -12.88 3.10
C GLN A 98 -9.96 -12.05 2.83
N GLN A 99 -10.68 -11.62 3.88
CA GLN A 99 -11.88 -10.79 3.74
C GLN A 99 -11.58 -9.40 3.17
N VAL A 100 -10.51 -8.74 3.63
CA VAL A 100 -10.07 -7.44 3.09
C VAL A 100 -9.66 -7.56 1.61
N SER A 101 -8.94 -8.63 1.25
CA SER A 101 -8.58 -8.91 -0.15
C SER A 101 -9.82 -9.19 -1.03
N PHE A 102 -10.81 -9.90 -0.49
CA PHE A 102 -12.05 -10.23 -1.19
C PHE A 102 -12.94 -9.01 -1.41
N ASN A 103 -13.11 -8.16 -0.40
CA ASN A 103 -13.89 -6.93 -0.51
C ASN A 103 -13.29 -5.93 -1.50
N ARG A 104 -11.96 -5.90 -1.62
CA ARG A 104 -11.25 -5.10 -2.63
C ARG A 104 -11.56 -5.56 -4.06
N ARG A 105 -11.76 -6.86 -4.29
CA ARG A 105 -12.15 -7.43 -5.60
C ARG A 105 -13.61 -7.17 -5.97
N LYS A 106 -14.52 -7.14 -5.00
CA LYS A 106 -15.94 -6.79 -5.24
C LYS A 106 -16.14 -5.34 -5.65
N GLN A 107 -15.34 -4.40 -5.13
CA GLN A 107 -15.42 -2.98 -5.52
C GLN A 107 -14.87 -2.68 -6.92
N GLN A 108 -14.12 -3.61 -7.54
CA GLN A 108 -13.60 -3.46 -8.90
C GLN A 108 -14.52 -4.07 -9.99
N LEU A 109 -15.57 -4.79 -9.59
CA LEU A 109 -16.51 -5.50 -10.48
C LEU A 109 -17.94 -4.94 -10.40
N GLY A 110 -18.14 -3.83 -9.70
CA GLY A 110 -19.43 -3.15 -9.53
C GLY A 110 -19.43 -1.75 -10.11
#